data_AF-A0A6I7NAS4-F1
#
_entry.id   AF-A0A6I7NAS4-F1
#
_cell.length_a   1.000
_cell.length_b   1.000
_cell.length_c   1.000
_cell.angle_alpha   90.00
_cell.angle_beta   90.00
_cell.angle_gamma   90.00
#
_symmetry.space_group_name_H-M   'P 1'
#
loop_
_entity.id
_entity.type
_entity.pdbx_description
1 polymer ?
#
loop_
_entity_poly.entity_id
_entity_poly.type
_entity_poly.pdbx_seq_one_letter_code
_entity_poly.pdbx_strand_id
1 'polypeptide(L)'
;MSQLQEKIVPAILQALIVCILRFFTIPWSIWKGAALRLAERRQAASNPNDTSSQSEFPVFDWIRSAWDGLIFLSWFVGVVVAVITLFGVMFSVGFFSGIGSAIGVVLYFYFAVILMSFFKESLILILSIAMNVEKLASKSSAPSVAASITEPPQTP
;
A
#
# COMPACT_ATOMS: atom_id res chain seq x y z
N MET A 1 -39.63 24.79 -6.56
CA MET A 1 -38.37 25.15 -5.88
C MET A 1 -38.08 24.28 -4.64
N SER A 2 -39.09 23.82 -3.88
CA SER A 2 -38.88 23.02 -2.65
C SER A 2 -38.28 21.62 -2.88
N GLN A 3 -38.68 20.89 -3.92
CA GLN A 3 -38.20 19.51 -4.13
C GLN A 3 -36.71 19.39 -4.54
N LEU A 4 -36.15 20.43 -5.17
CA LEU A 4 -34.71 20.47 -5.46
C LEU A 4 -33.92 20.68 -4.16
N GLN A 5 -34.38 21.58 -3.29
CA GLN A 5 -33.75 21.86 -2.01
C GLN A 5 -33.81 20.65 -1.06
N GLU A 6 -34.93 19.92 -1.06
CA GLU A 6 -35.13 18.71 -0.25
C GLU A 6 -34.25 17.52 -0.67
N LYS A 7 -33.83 17.46 -1.94
CA LYS A 7 -32.92 16.41 -2.45
C LYS A 7 -31.44 16.83 -2.47
N ILE A 8 -31.16 18.12 -2.63
CA ILE A 8 -29.80 18.65 -2.64
C ILE A 8 -29.19 18.61 -1.23
N VAL A 9 -29.95 18.95 -0.19
CA VAL A 9 -29.47 18.91 1.20
C VAL A 9 -28.97 17.51 1.63
N PRO A 10 -29.72 16.40 1.45
CA PRO A 10 -29.21 15.08 1.80
C PRO A 10 -28.05 14.64 0.91
N ALA A 11 -28.03 15.03 -0.37
CA ALA A 11 -26.91 14.73 -1.26
C ALA A 11 -25.62 15.46 -0.83
N ILE A 12 -25.71 16.72 -0.41
CA ILE A 12 -24.57 17.48 0.13
C ILE A 12 -24.12 16.87 1.46
N LEU A 13 -25.05 16.52 2.35
CA LEU A 13 -24.70 15.87 3.62
C LEU A 13 -23.99 14.53 3.38
N GLN A 14 -24.49 13.73 2.43
CA GLN A 14 -23.88 12.46 2.07
C GLN A 14 -22.51 12.66 1.43
N ALA A 15 -22.37 13.64 0.54
CA ALA A 15 -21.07 13.99 -0.04
C ALA A 15 -20.08 14.48 1.02
N LEU A 16 -20.54 15.27 2.00
CA LEU A 16 -19.72 15.74 3.13
C LEU A 16 -19.31 14.58 4.03
N ILE A 17 -20.24 13.68 4.36
CA ILE A 17 -19.98 12.44 5.10
C ILE A 17 -18.92 11.61 4.37
N VAL A 18 -19.08 11.38 3.07
CA VAL A 18 -18.11 10.58 2.31
C VAL A 18 -16.77 11.30 2.18
N CYS A 19 -16.74 12.60 1.87
CA CYS A 19 -15.48 13.32 1.74
C CYS A 19 -14.74 13.42 3.07
N ILE A 20 -15.42 13.74 4.17
CA ILE A 20 -14.76 13.95 5.46
C ILE A 20 -14.54 12.62 6.17
N LEU A 21 -15.59 11.86 6.46
CA LEU A 21 -15.44 10.63 7.25
C LEU A 21 -14.62 9.58 6.51
N ARG A 22 -14.75 9.46 5.19
CA ARG A 22 -13.92 8.50 4.44
C ARG A 22 -12.47 8.95 4.44
N PHE A 23 -12.20 10.25 4.27
CA PHE A 23 -10.83 10.76 4.35
C PHE A 23 -10.17 10.43 5.70
N PHE A 24 -10.86 10.68 6.82
CA PHE A 24 -10.33 10.36 8.16
C PHE A 24 -10.26 8.86 8.47
N THR A 25 -11.12 8.03 7.85
CA THR A 25 -11.09 6.57 8.05
C THR A 25 -10.13 5.85 7.13
N ILE A 26 -9.59 6.51 6.09
CA ILE A 26 -8.57 5.92 5.19
C ILE A 26 -7.35 5.46 5.99
N PRO A 27 -6.66 6.29 6.81
CA PRO A 27 -5.50 5.83 7.56
C PRO A 27 -5.80 4.69 8.54
N TRP A 28 -7.00 4.70 9.14
CA TRP A 28 -7.45 3.64 10.04
C TRP A 28 -7.67 2.31 9.31
N SER A 29 -8.31 2.35 8.14
CA SER A 29 -8.51 1.16 7.31
C SER A 29 -7.19 0.60 6.76
N ILE A 30 -6.25 1.48 6.39
CA ILE A 30 -4.89 1.11 5.95
C ILE A 30 -4.13 0.42 7.08
N TRP A 31 -4.18 0.99 8.30
CA TRP A 31 -3.51 0.42 9.47
C TRP A 31 -4.04 -0.96 9.82
N LYS A 32 -5.37 -1.15 9.86
CA LYS A 32 -5.99 -2.46 10.09
C LYS A 32 -5.65 -3.47 9.00
N GLY A 33 -5.66 -3.04 7.73
CA GLY A 33 -5.30 -3.88 6.60
C GLY A 33 -3.84 -4.34 6.65
N ALA A 34 -2.92 -3.46 7.03
CA ALA A 34 -1.52 -3.80 7.22
C ALA A 34 -1.32 -4.78 8.38
N ALA A 35 -2.00 -4.57 9.51
CA ALA A 35 -1.96 -5.47 10.66
C ALA A 35 -2.46 -6.88 10.33
N LEU A 36 -3.59 -6.99 9.62
CA LEU A 36 -4.16 -8.27 9.18
C LEU A 36 -3.23 -9.01 8.22
N ARG A 37 -2.65 -8.32 7.23
CA ARG A 37 -1.68 -8.91 6.30
C ARG A 37 -0.42 -9.42 7.00
N LEU A 38 0.05 -8.72 8.04
CA LEU A 38 1.16 -9.18 8.87
C LEU A 38 0.79 -10.46 9.66
N ALA A 39 -0.43 -10.51 10.20
CA ALA A 39 -0.92 -11.68 10.95
C ALA A 39 -1.11 -12.91 10.04
N GLU A 40 -1.68 -12.73 8.85
CA GLU A 40 -1.83 -13.79 7.84
C GLU A 40 -0.47 -14.33 7.40
N ARG A 41 0.53 -13.47 7.16
CA ARG A 41 1.89 -13.90 6.82
C ARG A 41 2.57 -14.68 7.95
N ARG A 42 2.31 -14.32 9.22
CA ARG A 42 2.81 -15.08 10.37
C ARG A 42 2.18 -16.48 10.45
N GLN A 43 0.90 -16.61 10.13
CA GLN A 43 0.22 -17.90 10.07
C GLN A 43 0.73 -18.75 8.90
N ALA A 44 0.90 -18.16 7.72
CA ALA A 44 1.47 -18.83 6.55
C ALA A 44 2.91 -19.32 6.79
N ALA A 45 3.75 -18.52 7.46
CA ALA A 45 5.10 -18.94 7.85
C ALA A 45 5.13 -20.08 8.88
N SER A 46 4.04 -20.29 9.63
CA SER A 46 3.92 -21.36 10.62
C SER A 46 3.47 -22.70 10.02
N ASN A 47 3.00 -22.71 8.77
CA ASN A 47 2.56 -23.91 8.05
C ASN A 47 3.53 -24.23 6.90
N PRO A 48 4.55 -25.08 7.11
CA PRO A 48 5.61 -25.33 6.12
C PRO A 48 5.17 -26.10 4.87
N ASN A 49 3.90 -26.53 4.78
CA ASN A 49 3.37 -27.33 3.66
C ASN A 49 2.73 -26.49 2.54
N ASP A 50 2.63 -25.16 2.68
CA ASP A 50 2.07 -24.27 1.66
C ASP A 50 3.16 -23.71 0.72
N THR A 51 3.71 -24.58 -0.13
CA THR A 51 4.65 -24.21 -1.21
C THR A 51 3.98 -23.44 -2.36
N SER A 52 2.66 -23.28 -2.33
CA SER A 52 1.86 -22.61 -3.37
C SER A 52 2.05 -21.09 -3.45
N SER A 53 2.72 -20.48 -2.48
CA SER A 53 2.87 -19.03 -2.34
C SER A 53 4.32 -18.54 -2.34
N GLN A 54 5.30 -19.39 -2.66
CA GLN A 54 6.66 -18.93 -2.91
C GLN A 54 6.69 -18.15 -4.23
N SER A 55 6.54 -16.83 -4.11
CA SER A 55 6.86 -15.87 -5.16
C SER A 55 8.26 -16.17 -5.72
N GLU A 56 8.36 -16.16 -7.05
CA GLU A 56 9.59 -16.35 -7.84
C GLU A 56 10.71 -15.37 -7.42
N PHE A 57 10.37 -14.32 -6.66
CA PHE A 57 11.30 -13.39 -6.05
C PHE A 57 11.00 -13.14 -4.54
N PRO A 58 11.67 -13.88 -3.62
CA PRO A 58 11.43 -13.77 -2.18
C PRO A 58 11.75 -12.38 -1.58
N VAL A 59 12.62 -11.61 -2.25
CA VAL A 59 13.01 -10.26 -1.82
C VAL A 59 11.84 -9.27 -1.92
N PHE A 60 10.99 -9.38 -2.95
CA PHE A 60 9.84 -8.48 -3.11
C PHE A 60 8.77 -8.70 -2.06
N ASP A 61 8.54 -9.95 -1.66
CA ASP A 61 7.62 -10.25 -0.57
C ASP A 61 8.10 -9.73 0.78
N TRP A 62 9.42 -9.76 0.99
CA TRP A 62 10.02 -9.17 2.19
C TRP A 62 9.87 -7.64 2.20
N ILE A 63 10.13 -6.96 1.08
CA ILE A 63 9.92 -5.50 0.95
C ILE A 63 8.45 -5.14 1.16
N ARG A 64 7.53 -5.89 0.56
CA ARG A 64 6.08 -5.66 0.73
C ARG A 64 5.64 -5.83 2.18
N SER A 65 6.16 -6.86 2.86
CA SER A 65 5.89 -7.10 4.29
C SER A 65 6.54 -6.05 5.19
N ALA A 66 7.74 -5.60 4.87
CA ALA A 66 8.42 -4.52 5.60
C ALA A 66 7.65 -3.20 5.49
N TRP A 67 7.06 -2.92 4.33
CA TRP A 67 6.19 -1.75 4.12
C TRP A 67 4.88 -1.82 4.89
N ASP A 68 4.24 -3.00 4.95
CA ASP A 68 3.09 -3.21 5.84
C ASP A 68 3.47 -3.04 7.32
N GLY A 69 4.64 -3.54 7.72
CA GLY A 69 5.18 -3.35 9.07
C GLY A 69 5.46 -1.89 9.40
N LEU A 70 6.04 -1.13 8.46
CA LEU A 70 6.32 0.29 8.67
C LEU A 70 5.05 1.13 8.77
N ILE A 71 4.06 0.89 7.92
CA ILE A 71 2.75 1.55 7.99
C ILE A 71 2.08 1.25 9.33
N PHE A 72 2.11 0.00 9.79
CA PHE A 72 1.58 -0.37 11.10
C PHE A 72 2.30 0.36 12.25
N LEU A 73 3.63 0.41 12.21
CA LEU A 73 4.46 1.00 13.26
C LEU A 73 4.43 2.53 13.25
N SER A 74 4.16 3.14 12.09
CA SER A 74 4.17 4.60 11.91
C SER A 74 3.21 5.35 12.84
N TRP A 75 2.05 4.76 13.18
CA TRP A 75 1.13 5.35 14.14
C TRP A 75 1.70 5.39 15.56
N PHE A 76 2.38 4.32 15.98
CA PHE A 76 3.03 4.26 17.29
C PHE A 76 4.20 5.26 17.36
N VAL A 77 5.05 5.26 16.33
CA VAL A 77 6.16 6.22 16.21
C VAL A 77 5.63 7.65 16.17
N GLY A 78 4.56 7.92 15.42
CA GLY A 78 3.94 9.23 15.34
C GLY A 78 3.45 9.75 16.68
N VAL A 79 2.83 8.89 17.50
CA VAL A 79 2.42 9.25 18.87
C VAL A 79 3.63 9.56 19.75
N VAL A 80 4.67 8.74 19.72
CA VAL A 80 5.89 8.97 20.51
C VAL A 80 6.56 10.29 20.12
N VAL A 81 6.73 10.54 18.82
CA VAL A 81 7.33 11.77 18.31
C VAL A 81 6.44 12.98 18.64
N ALA A 82 5.12 12.86 18.55
CA ALA A 82 4.20 13.94 18.90
C ALA A 82 4.31 14.32 20.38
N VAL A 83 4.42 13.33 21.27
CA VAL A 83 4.59 13.55 22.72
C VAL A 83 5.94 14.21 23.02
N ILE A 84 7.04 13.71 22.44
CA ILE A 84 8.37 14.31 22.61
C ILE A 84 8.38 15.74 22.09
N THR A 85 7.78 15.99 20.94
CA THR A 85 7.70 17.33 20.33
C THR A 85 6.85 18.25 21.19
N LEU A 86 5.71 17.77 21.70
CA LEU A 86 4.83 18.53 22.59
C LEU A 86 5.60 19.01 23.82
N PHE A 87 6.21 18.10 24.57
CA PHE A 87 6.93 18.47 25.79
C PHE A 87 8.19 19.27 25.49
N GLY A 88 8.98 18.87 24.48
CA GLY A 88 10.22 19.57 24.11
C GLY A 88 9.99 21.02 23.69
N VAL A 89 8.99 21.27 22.87
CA VAL A 89 8.66 22.63 22.41
C VAL A 89 7.89 23.41 23.50
N MET A 90 7.01 22.75 24.26
CA MET A 90 6.30 23.39 25.38
C MET A 90 7.25 23.95 26.44
N PHE A 91 8.27 23.19 26.83
CA PHE A 91 9.24 23.64 27.84
C PHE A 91 10.26 24.66 27.31
N SER A 92 10.49 24.71 25.99
CA SER A 92 11.48 25.60 25.37
C SER A 92 10.89 26.94 24.91
N VAL A 93 9.75 26.91 24.21
CA VAL A 93 9.17 28.07 23.51
C VAL A 93 7.87 28.52 24.14
N GLY A 94 7.10 27.60 24.68
CA GLY A 94 5.85 27.88 25.40
C GLY A 94 4.69 26.96 25.01
N PHE A 95 3.64 26.98 25.83
CA PHE A 95 2.52 26.06 25.77
C PHE A 95 1.79 26.01 24.41
N PHE A 96 1.43 27.17 23.86
CA PHE A 96 0.74 27.24 22.58
C PHE A 96 1.60 26.75 21.41
N SER A 97 2.92 26.96 21.46
CA SER A 97 3.87 26.46 20.46
C SER A 97 4.04 24.94 20.56
N GLY A 98 4.06 24.40 21.78
CA GLY A 98 4.08 22.95 22.03
C GLY A 98 2.86 22.23 21.46
N ILE A 99 1.67 22.78 21.66
CA ILE A 99 0.43 22.20 21.09
C ILE A 99 0.44 22.31 19.56
N GLY A 100 0.79 23.48 19.01
CA GLY A 100 0.82 23.67 17.56
C GLY A 100 1.79 22.72 16.86
N SER A 101 2.99 22.55 17.42
CA SER A 101 3.99 21.62 16.88
C SER A 101 3.55 20.15 17.00
N ALA A 102 2.93 19.74 18.10
CA ALA A 102 2.39 18.39 18.26
C ALA A 102 1.28 18.08 17.25
N ILE A 103 0.36 19.03 17.01
CA ILE A 103 -0.67 18.90 15.96
C ILE A 103 -0.01 18.78 14.58
N GLY A 104 1.04 19.57 14.32
CA GLY A 104 1.82 19.49 13.08
C GLY A 104 2.43 18.11 12.85
N VAL A 105 2.99 17.49 13.89
CA VAL A 105 3.54 16.13 13.83
C VAL A 105 2.44 15.10 13.55
N VAL A 106 1.30 15.20 14.21
CA VAL A 106 0.16 14.28 13.98
C VAL A 106 -0.33 14.39 12.54
N LEU A 107 -0.48 15.61 12.02
CA LEU A 107 -0.85 15.84 10.62
C LEU A 107 0.20 15.28 9.66
N TYR A 108 1.48 15.48 9.94
CA TYR A 108 2.56 14.93 9.13
C TYR A 108 2.48 13.40 9.04
N PHE A 109 2.38 12.71 10.18
CA PHE A 109 2.27 11.24 10.21
C PHE A 109 0.98 10.74 9.55
N TYR A 110 -0.13 11.46 9.70
CA TYR A 110 -1.39 11.17 9.02
C TYR A 110 -1.22 11.13 7.49
N PHE A 111 -0.60 12.15 6.90
CA PHE A 111 -0.36 12.19 5.45
C PHE A 111 0.76 11.25 5.01
N ALA A 112 1.78 11.04 5.85
CA ALA A 112 2.86 10.10 5.56
C ALA A 112 2.35 8.66 5.39
N VAL A 113 1.41 8.21 6.24
CA VAL A 113 0.76 6.89 6.14
C VAL A 113 0.05 6.73 4.81
N ILE A 114 -0.70 7.74 4.38
CA ILE A 114 -1.43 7.74 3.11
C ILE A 114 -0.45 7.64 1.94
N LEU A 115 0.62 8.46 1.97
CA LEU A 115 1.63 8.50 0.92
C LEU A 115 2.42 7.18 0.83
N MET A 116 2.75 6.57 1.96
CA MET A 116 3.35 5.22 2.00
C MET A 116 2.44 4.15 1.41
N SER A 117 1.13 4.20 1.72
CA SER A 117 0.17 3.28 1.13
C SER A 117 0.08 3.44 -0.39
N PHE A 118 0.10 4.68 -0.89
CA PHE A 118 0.14 4.95 -2.33
C PHE A 118 1.43 4.42 -2.98
N PHE A 119 2.59 4.66 -2.34
CA PHE A 119 3.88 4.16 -2.82
C PHE A 119 3.91 2.63 -2.90
N LYS A 120 3.31 1.95 -1.92
CA LYS A 120 3.17 0.50 -1.89
C LYS A 120 2.38 -0.01 -3.10
N GLU A 121 1.23 0.59 -3.39
CA GLU A 121 0.41 0.19 -4.55
C GLU A 121 1.12 0.49 -5.87
N SER A 122 1.82 1.62 -5.97
CA SER A 122 2.63 1.97 -7.14
C SER A 122 3.74 0.95 -7.40
N LEU A 123 4.47 0.51 -6.36
CA LEU A 123 5.49 -0.53 -6.45
C LEU A 123 4.92 -1.86 -6.96
N ILE A 124 3.76 -2.27 -6.45
CA ILE A 124 3.09 -3.51 -6.88
C ILE A 124 2.68 -3.42 -8.36
N LEU A 125 2.17 -2.26 -8.79
CA LEU A 125 1.75 -2.04 -10.16
C LEU A 125 2.94 -2.06 -11.13
N ILE A 126 4.04 -1.38 -10.79
CA ILE A 126 5.29 -1.41 -11.57
C ILE A 126 5.81 -2.84 -11.71
N LEU A 127 5.80 -3.60 -10.60
CA LEU A 127 6.25 -5.00 -10.62
C LEU A 127 5.34 -5.89 -11.48
N SER A 128 4.03 -5.68 -11.41
CA SER A 128 3.06 -6.38 -12.26
C SER A 128 3.31 -6.11 -13.75
N ILE A 129 3.70 -4.88 -14.11
CA ILE A 129 4.05 -4.54 -15.50
C ILE A 129 5.36 -5.24 -15.89
N ALA A 130 6.40 -5.17 -15.05
CA ALA A 130 7.69 -5.79 -15.32
C ALA A 130 7.57 -7.31 -15.57
N MET A 131 6.83 -8.02 -14.71
CA MET A 131 6.57 -9.45 -14.87
C MET A 131 5.75 -9.75 -16.14
N ASN A 132 4.78 -8.91 -16.49
CA ASN A 132 4.01 -9.11 -17.72
C ASN A 132 4.85 -8.89 -18.97
N VAL A 133 5.75 -7.89 -18.96
CA VAL A 133 6.71 -7.65 -20.04
C VAL A 133 7.69 -8.81 -20.16
N GLU A 134 8.20 -9.34 -19.05
CA GLU A 134 9.06 -10.53 -19.04
C GLU A 134 8.36 -11.77 -19.62
N LYS A 135 7.08 -11.98 -19.29
CA LYS A 135 6.26 -13.05 -19.88
C LYS A 135 6.05 -12.86 -21.39
N LEU A 136 5.91 -11.63 -21.85
CA LEU A 136 5.77 -11.33 -23.28
C LEU A 136 7.11 -11.49 -24.03
N ALA A 137 8.22 -11.09 -23.41
CA ALA A 137 9.56 -11.25 -23.97
C ALA A 137 10.01 -12.72 -24.02
N SER A 138 9.74 -13.51 -22.98
CA SER A 138 10.00 -14.96 -22.96
C SER A 138 9.13 -15.73 -23.96
N LYS A 139 7.87 -15.32 -24.16
CA LYS A 139 7.00 -15.90 -25.20
C LYS A 139 7.42 -15.51 -26.61
N SER A 140 7.99 -14.31 -26.81
CA SER A 140 8.52 -13.85 -28.11
C SER A 140 9.85 -14.50 -28.48
N SER A 141 10.58 -15.04 -27.50
CA SER A 141 11.89 -15.69 -27.69
C SER A 141 11.80 -17.22 -27.81
N ALA A 142 10.61 -17.78 -27.97
CA ALA A 142 10.42 -19.16 -28.43
C ALA A 142 10.48 -19.19 -29.98
N PRO A 143 11.64 -19.44 -30.62
CA PRO A 143 11.78 -19.33 -32.05
C PRO A 143 11.51 -20.69 -32.69
N SER A 144 10.73 -20.71 -33.78
CA SER A 144 11.15 -21.33 -35.05
C SER A 144 11.92 -22.69 -34.98
N VAL A 145 11.40 -23.72 -34.30
CA VAL A 145 11.93 -25.10 -34.40
C VAL A 145 10.99 -26.05 -35.16
N ALA A 146 9.78 -25.60 -35.51
CA ALA A 146 8.80 -26.46 -36.19
C ALA A 146 8.94 -26.52 -37.74
N ALA A 147 9.91 -25.82 -38.35
CA ALA A 147 9.94 -25.61 -39.80
C ALA A 147 11.15 -26.22 -40.54
N SER A 148 11.89 -27.17 -39.95
CA SER A 148 13.06 -27.79 -40.62
C SER A 148 13.08 -29.33 -40.61
N ILE A 149 11.96 -30.00 -40.30
CA ILE A 149 11.89 -31.47 -40.29
C ILE A 149 10.82 -31.97 -41.28
N THR A 150 10.95 -31.62 -42.55
CA THR A 150 10.29 -32.35 -43.65
C THR A 150 11.08 -32.15 -44.94
N GLU A 151 12.22 -32.83 -45.06
CA GLU A 151 12.76 -33.17 -46.38
C GLU A 151 13.05 -34.68 -46.37
N PRO A 152 12.25 -35.52 -47.05
CA PRO A 152 12.58 -36.91 -47.24
C PRO A 152 13.67 -37.04 -48.32
N PRO A 153 14.59 -38.01 -48.20
CA PRO A 153 15.73 -38.12 -49.10
C PRO A 153 15.26 -38.53 -50.50
N GLN A 154 15.70 -37.76 -51.50
CA GLN A 154 15.72 -38.21 -52.88
C GLN A 154 16.75 -39.34 -53.01
N THR A 155 16.35 -40.46 -53.61
CA THR A 155 17.28 -41.33 -54.34
C THR A 155 16.58 -42.03 -55.50
N PRO A 156 17.33 -42.29 -56.59
CA PRO A 156 16.84 -42.53 -57.96
C PRO A 156 16.27 -43.92 -58.24
#